data_AF-A0A1H4PYU5-F1
#
_entry.id   AF-A0A1H4PYU5-F1
#
_cell.length_a   1.000
_cell.length_b   1.000
_cell.length_c   1.000
_cell.angle_alpha   90.00
_cell.angle_beta   90.00
_cell.angle_gamma   90.00
#
_symmetry.space_group_name_H-M   'P 1'
#
loop_
_entity.id
_entity.type
_entity.pdbx_description
1 polymer ?
#
loop_
_entity_poly.entity_id
_entity_poly.type
_entity_poly.pdbx_seq_one_letter_code
_entity_poly.pdbx_strand_id
1 'polypeptide(L)'
;MRALSYLRLSSLLLLAGCASRAGVERSIASDSSAVPPNTVMLSQMMRELSAQPGFTDQLLSFINKGEKNGAFLTPELFDTFRKLVLGKDWSGLDRFPGWTIHRVTQTVHIGESLMSKSKDAVAASDRVQIGPYTLDKAMTASLDTPSDRPGFSDKGLVTKLTDSVTNGDGADPKIAPMHAESARLAEVMNRLSLNGYQSTAPFAASISGQTVTTPQQLVQALVETGHEVTVADARYFANFGHFHYNGEDVEMPFFLDSQISVSTDHWWQRSHRLLVPVAHAEYEWFIRGPKINADITFYFGIDGRAEFRTNDQLNQPWVMGRHAHEYIGADAIEVTRLTGQMLRAYAYLHAAHPQLPFGGYYTLGVCQDVVGAIEQRMTGRTTLFPNTAKTELFRDQPDDEITKLMEAVPKDTGGAPPAFERIFGSLPTTDMNAITVPGLRDDLIRSQTAWQQGDLHHRYVLTGQALTIAGVLIASGLVLWLLRFRRSRR
;
A
#
# COMPACT_ATOMS: atom_id res chain seq x y z
N MET A 1 15.16 19.54 -56.33
CA MET A 1 14.00 18.62 -56.17
C MET A 1 14.13 17.59 -55.03
N ARG A 2 14.85 17.88 -53.93
CA ARG A 2 14.97 16.94 -52.77
C ARG A 2 14.44 17.48 -51.43
N ALA A 3 13.96 18.73 -51.39
CA ALA A 3 13.49 19.37 -50.15
C ALA A 3 12.01 19.10 -49.80
N LEU A 4 11.15 18.79 -50.79
CA LEU A 4 9.72 18.52 -50.53
C LEU A 4 9.44 17.13 -49.92
N SER A 5 10.36 16.18 -50.03
CA SER A 5 10.18 14.81 -49.50
C SER A 5 10.38 14.73 -47.98
N TYR A 6 11.16 15.63 -47.38
CA TYR A 6 11.41 15.64 -45.93
C TYR A 6 10.24 16.25 -45.13
N LEU A 7 9.49 17.19 -45.73
CA LEU A 7 8.33 17.82 -45.09
C LEU A 7 7.10 16.91 -45.03
N ARG A 8 6.97 15.91 -45.91
CA ARG A 8 5.88 14.91 -45.82
C ARG A 8 6.16 13.81 -44.79
N LEU A 9 7.43 13.50 -44.51
CA LEU A 9 7.81 12.50 -43.49
C LEU A 9 7.57 13.03 -42.06
N SER A 10 7.78 14.34 -41.82
CA SER A 10 7.59 14.95 -40.50
C SER A 10 6.10 15.03 -40.11
N SER A 11 5.19 15.25 -41.05
CA SER A 11 3.73 15.27 -40.79
C SER A 11 3.18 13.88 -40.44
N LEU A 12 3.72 12.82 -41.06
CA LEU A 12 3.38 11.42 -40.75
C LEU A 12 3.90 10.97 -39.36
N LEU A 13 5.07 11.46 -38.94
CA LEU A 13 5.62 11.22 -37.60
C LEU A 13 4.83 11.94 -36.49
N LEU A 14 4.28 13.12 -36.78
CA LEU A 14 3.40 13.85 -35.86
C LEU A 14 2.03 13.15 -35.68
N LEU A 15 1.47 12.57 -36.75
CA LEU A 15 0.21 11.81 -36.69
C LEU A 15 0.38 10.45 -35.97
N ALA A 16 1.55 9.81 -36.08
CA ALA A 16 1.87 8.59 -35.33
C ALA A 16 1.92 8.82 -33.79
N GLY A 17 2.21 10.04 -33.35
CA GLY A 17 2.18 10.42 -31.93
C GLY A 17 0.77 10.47 -31.34
N CYS A 18 -0.22 10.96 -32.10
CA CYS A 18 -1.62 11.08 -31.65
C CYS A 18 -2.37 9.74 -31.60
N ALA A 19 -2.01 8.77 -32.45
CA ALA A 19 -2.61 7.43 -32.44
C ALA A 19 -2.27 6.62 -31.16
N SER A 20 -1.26 7.05 -30.39
CA SER A 20 -0.67 6.28 -29.29
C SER A 20 -1.43 6.36 -27.95
N ARG A 21 -2.15 7.45 -27.66
CA ARG A 21 -3.07 7.53 -26.51
C ARG A 21 -4.36 6.74 -26.77
N ALA A 22 -4.83 6.77 -28.02
CA ALA A 22 -6.09 6.18 -28.44
C ALA A 22 -6.16 4.64 -28.34
N GLY A 23 -5.04 3.93 -28.21
CA GLY A 23 -5.00 2.47 -28.06
C GLY A 23 -5.25 2.01 -26.62
N VAL A 24 -4.55 2.62 -25.67
CA VAL A 24 -4.76 2.39 -24.22
C VAL A 24 -6.15 2.88 -23.81
N GLU A 25 -6.55 4.07 -24.27
CA GLU A 25 -7.88 4.62 -24.00
C GLU A 25 -9.00 3.75 -24.54
N ARG A 26 -8.81 3.12 -25.71
CA ARG A 26 -9.77 2.16 -26.24
C ARG A 26 -9.87 0.90 -25.40
N SER A 27 -8.75 0.36 -24.94
CA SER A 27 -8.74 -0.84 -24.08
C SER A 27 -9.52 -0.62 -22.78
N ILE A 28 -9.31 0.52 -22.13
CA ILE A 28 -10.02 0.88 -20.88
C ILE A 28 -11.51 1.12 -21.16
N ALA A 29 -11.83 1.89 -22.21
CA ALA A 29 -13.22 2.17 -22.56
C ALA A 29 -14.01 0.93 -23.01
N SER A 30 -13.36 -0.06 -23.61
CA SER A 30 -14.00 -1.32 -24.00
C SER A 30 -14.20 -2.30 -22.84
N ASP A 31 -13.55 -2.07 -21.70
CA ASP A 31 -13.55 -2.96 -20.55
C ASP A 31 -14.36 -2.40 -19.37
N SER A 32 -15.24 -1.42 -19.62
CA SER A 32 -16.10 -0.85 -18.56
C SER A 32 -17.04 -1.87 -17.93
N SER A 33 -17.30 -3.01 -18.60
CA SER A 33 -18.03 -4.14 -18.02
C SER A 33 -17.26 -4.92 -16.95
N ALA A 34 -15.96 -4.66 -16.77
CA ALA A 34 -15.16 -5.28 -15.71
C ALA A 34 -15.43 -4.65 -14.34
N VAL A 35 -15.85 -3.38 -14.29
CA VAL A 35 -16.12 -2.66 -13.04
C VAL A 35 -17.25 -3.37 -12.27
N PRO A 36 -17.14 -3.56 -10.94
CA PRO A 36 -18.18 -4.23 -10.17
C PRO A 36 -19.52 -3.50 -10.24
N PRO A 37 -20.65 -4.19 -9.98
CA PRO A 37 -21.92 -3.51 -9.79
C PRO A 37 -21.83 -2.45 -8.68
N ASN A 38 -22.51 -1.31 -8.87
CA ASN A 38 -22.48 -0.18 -7.93
C ASN A 38 -21.08 0.45 -7.74
N THR A 39 -20.24 0.42 -8.77
CA THR A 39 -18.92 1.06 -8.75
C THR A 39 -18.74 1.93 -9.99
N VAL A 40 -18.13 3.10 -9.80
CA VAL A 40 -17.75 4.05 -10.87
C VAL A 40 -16.26 4.33 -10.82
N MET A 41 -15.64 4.62 -11.96
CA MET A 41 -14.22 5.03 -11.98
C MET A 41 -14.06 6.45 -11.42
N LEU A 42 -12.92 6.72 -10.78
CA LEU A 42 -12.55 8.08 -10.36
C LEU A 42 -12.67 9.10 -11.51
N SER A 43 -12.23 8.75 -12.72
CA SER A 43 -12.34 9.67 -13.86
C SER A 43 -13.76 9.97 -14.30
N GLN A 44 -14.72 9.06 -14.07
CA GLN A 44 -16.13 9.31 -14.35
C GLN A 44 -16.67 10.36 -13.37
N MET A 45 -16.50 10.15 -12.06
CA MET A 45 -16.86 11.13 -11.03
C MET A 45 -16.22 12.50 -11.32
N MET A 46 -14.92 12.52 -11.63
CA MET A 46 -14.21 13.77 -11.89
C MET A 46 -14.66 14.47 -13.17
N ARG A 47 -15.04 13.74 -14.22
CA ARG A 47 -15.54 14.33 -15.46
C ARG A 47 -16.86 15.08 -15.24
N GLU A 48 -17.74 14.52 -14.42
CA GLU A 48 -19.05 15.10 -14.11
C GLU A 48 -18.94 16.27 -13.12
N LEU A 49 -18.12 16.12 -12.08
CA LEU A 49 -18.06 17.08 -10.99
C LEU A 49 -17.03 18.20 -11.20
N SER A 50 -15.97 18.00 -12.00
CA SER A 50 -14.95 19.04 -12.22
C SER A 50 -15.48 20.30 -12.92
N ALA A 51 -16.62 20.22 -13.59
CA ALA A 51 -17.31 21.37 -14.18
C ALA A 51 -18.11 22.20 -13.15
N GLN A 52 -18.38 21.63 -11.97
CA GLN A 52 -19.11 22.33 -10.91
C GLN A 52 -18.19 23.37 -10.23
N PRO A 53 -18.63 24.64 -10.09
CA PRO A 53 -17.82 25.67 -9.47
C PRO A 53 -17.34 25.28 -8.06
N GLY A 54 -16.03 25.33 -7.83
CA GLY A 54 -15.40 25.08 -6.52
C GLY A 54 -15.18 23.61 -6.14
N PHE A 55 -15.77 22.64 -6.85
CA PHE A 55 -15.62 21.21 -6.52
C PHE A 55 -14.15 20.75 -6.56
N THR A 56 -13.46 21.04 -7.66
CA THR A 56 -12.06 20.63 -7.84
C THR A 56 -11.17 21.16 -6.72
N ASP A 57 -11.33 22.43 -6.33
CA ASP A 57 -10.55 23.03 -5.24
C ASP A 57 -10.90 22.41 -3.89
N GLN A 58 -12.17 22.07 -3.67
CA GLN A 58 -12.61 21.40 -2.45
C GLN A 58 -12.03 19.97 -2.34
N LEU A 59 -12.07 19.18 -3.42
CA LEU A 59 -11.49 17.84 -3.46
C LEU A 59 -9.97 17.90 -3.28
N LEU A 60 -9.29 18.79 -4.01
CA LEU A 60 -7.86 18.97 -3.89
C LEU A 60 -7.48 19.41 -2.48
N SER A 61 -8.25 20.32 -1.86
CA SER A 61 -8.08 20.70 -0.46
C SER A 61 -8.30 19.52 0.48
N PHE A 62 -9.29 18.67 0.21
CA PHE A 62 -9.57 17.48 1.00
C PHE A 62 -8.43 16.46 0.96
N ILE A 63 -7.91 16.16 -0.23
CA ILE A 63 -6.74 15.27 -0.42
C ILE A 63 -5.49 15.91 0.21
N ASN A 64 -5.31 17.22 0.08
CA ASN A 64 -4.15 17.92 0.62
C ASN A 64 -4.17 18.09 2.15
N LYS A 65 -5.30 17.82 2.82
CA LYS A 65 -5.39 17.87 4.30
C LYS A 65 -4.64 16.73 5.01
N GLY A 66 -3.97 15.83 4.26
CA GLY A 66 -2.94 14.92 4.77
C GLY A 66 -3.47 13.77 5.64
N GLU A 67 -2.66 13.34 6.63
CA GLU A 67 -2.81 12.17 7.53
C GLU A 67 -4.24 11.86 7.98
N LYS A 68 -5.08 12.89 8.17
CA LYS A 68 -6.43 12.74 8.71
C LYS A 68 -7.45 12.18 7.70
N ASN A 69 -7.14 12.16 6.41
CA ASN A 69 -8.11 11.91 5.34
C ASN A 69 -7.72 10.75 4.39
N GLY A 70 -6.82 9.85 4.79
CA GLY A 70 -6.60 8.58 4.08
C GLY A 70 -5.75 8.61 2.80
N ALA A 71 -5.57 9.77 2.15
CA ALA A 71 -4.79 9.90 0.91
C ALA A 71 -3.60 10.84 1.08
N PHE A 72 -2.42 10.33 1.44
CA PHE A 72 -1.21 11.15 1.44
C PHE A 72 -0.51 11.14 0.08
N LEU A 73 -0.56 12.29 -0.60
CA LEU A 73 0.25 12.56 -1.79
C LEU A 73 1.37 13.53 -1.42
N THR A 74 2.61 13.18 -1.76
CA THR A 74 3.74 14.11 -1.67
C THR A 74 3.46 15.34 -2.55
N PRO A 75 4.11 16.50 -2.32
CA PRO A 75 3.84 17.71 -3.12
C PRO A 75 3.95 17.49 -4.64
N GLU A 76 4.90 16.67 -5.10
CA GLU A 76 5.05 16.34 -6.53
C GLU A 76 3.93 15.41 -7.03
N LEU A 77 3.53 14.41 -6.23
CA LEU A 77 2.41 13.53 -6.54
C LEU A 77 1.10 14.32 -6.61
N PHE A 78 0.88 15.22 -5.64
CA PHE A 78 -0.29 16.09 -5.59
C PHE A 78 -0.33 17.04 -6.79
N ASP A 79 0.79 17.67 -7.15
CA ASP A 79 0.85 18.53 -8.33
C ASP A 79 0.60 17.73 -9.63
N THR A 80 1.08 16.49 -9.70
CA THR A 80 0.81 15.57 -10.81
C THR A 80 -0.68 15.24 -10.90
N PHE A 81 -1.30 14.86 -9.78
CA PHE A 81 -2.74 14.59 -9.68
C PHE A 81 -3.56 15.81 -10.12
N ARG A 82 -3.23 16.99 -9.58
CA ARG A 82 -3.85 18.27 -9.96
C ARG A 82 -3.73 18.56 -11.45
N LYS A 83 -2.57 18.33 -12.06
CA LYS A 83 -2.36 18.51 -13.50
C LYS A 83 -3.22 17.57 -14.34
N LEU A 84 -3.41 16.32 -13.92
CA LEU A 84 -4.30 15.38 -14.61
C LEU A 84 -5.75 15.88 -14.57
N VAL A 85 -6.22 16.28 -13.38
CA VAL A 85 -7.59 16.80 -13.19
C VAL A 85 -7.83 18.08 -13.99
N LEU A 86 -6.96 19.10 -13.84
CA LEU A 86 -7.11 20.38 -14.53
C LEU A 86 -6.90 20.26 -16.04
N GLY A 87 -6.00 19.35 -16.46
CA GLY A 87 -5.76 19.02 -17.85
C GLY A 87 -6.83 18.14 -18.49
N LYS A 88 -7.81 17.67 -17.70
CA LYS A 88 -8.86 16.73 -18.11
C LYS A 88 -8.31 15.42 -18.70
N ASP A 89 -7.15 14.98 -18.19
CA ASP A 89 -6.50 13.73 -18.57
C ASP A 89 -7.10 12.58 -17.75
N TRP A 90 -8.33 12.21 -18.11
CA TRP A 90 -9.13 11.20 -17.43
C TRP A 90 -8.51 9.80 -17.47
N SER A 91 -7.89 9.44 -18.60
CA SER A 91 -7.21 8.14 -18.73
C SER A 91 -5.92 8.09 -17.91
N GLY A 92 -5.21 9.22 -17.78
CA GLY A 92 -4.07 9.33 -16.87
C GLY A 92 -4.48 9.25 -15.40
N LEU A 93 -5.66 9.77 -15.06
CA LEU A 93 -6.20 9.74 -13.69
C LEU A 93 -6.51 8.31 -13.22
N ASP A 94 -7.14 7.49 -14.07
CA ASP A 94 -7.41 6.07 -13.79
C ASP A 94 -6.14 5.20 -13.81
N ARG A 95 -4.95 5.79 -13.99
CA ARG A 95 -3.66 5.11 -13.94
C ARG A 95 -2.68 5.82 -13.01
N PHE A 96 -3.17 6.70 -12.15
CA PHE A 96 -2.35 7.53 -11.29
C PHE A 96 -1.70 6.72 -10.15
N PRO A 97 -0.43 7.02 -9.78
CA PRO A 97 0.51 7.88 -10.48
C PRO A 97 1.23 7.17 -11.64
N GLY A 98 1.23 5.84 -11.67
CA GLY A 98 1.94 5.04 -12.68
C GLY A 98 3.47 5.19 -12.57
N TRP A 99 3.97 5.43 -11.36
CA TRP A 99 5.38 5.65 -11.07
C TRP A 99 6.03 4.40 -10.47
N THR A 100 7.33 4.24 -10.67
CA THR A 100 8.10 3.26 -9.90
C THR A 100 8.11 3.66 -8.44
N ILE A 101 8.15 2.68 -7.53
CA ILE A 101 8.28 2.94 -6.09
C ILE A 101 9.57 3.72 -5.74
N HIS A 102 10.67 3.52 -6.47
CA HIS A 102 11.87 4.35 -6.35
C HIS A 102 11.55 5.85 -6.49
N ARG A 103 10.83 6.22 -7.55
CA ARG A 103 10.40 7.62 -7.76
C ARG A 103 9.45 8.10 -6.66
N VAL A 104 8.48 7.29 -6.25
CA VAL A 104 7.57 7.64 -5.14
C VAL A 104 8.38 7.95 -3.88
N THR A 105 9.30 7.07 -3.49
CA THR A 105 10.11 7.23 -2.28
C THR A 105 11.04 8.45 -2.36
N GLN A 106 11.60 8.79 -3.52
CA GLN A 106 12.37 10.04 -3.70
C GLN A 106 11.54 11.28 -3.37
N THR A 107 10.27 11.31 -3.79
CA THR A 107 9.40 12.45 -3.48
C THR A 107 9.03 12.52 -2.00
N VAL A 108 8.92 11.37 -1.33
CA VAL A 108 8.70 11.31 0.11
C VAL A 108 9.89 11.94 0.83
N HIS A 109 11.12 11.50 0.54
CA HIS A 109 12.36 12.03 1.15
C HIS A 109 12.49 13.56 1.06
N ILE A 110 12.17 14.12 -0.10
CA ILE A 110 12.17 15.56 -0.31
C ILE A 110 11.13 16.20 0.61
N GLY A 111 9.92 15.63 0.69
CA GLY A 111 8.88 16.04 1.64
C GLY A 111 9.35 15.98 3.10
N GLU A 112 10.02 14.88 3.52
CA GLU A 112 10.54 14.73 4.89
C GLU A 112 11.50 15.87 5.25
N SER A 113 12.45 16.17 4.36
CA SER A 113 13.44 17.23 4.57
C SER A 113 12.82 18.63 4.73
N LEU A 114 11.62 18.85 4.17
CA LEU A 114 10.92 20.13 4.22
C LEU A 114 9.98 20.23 5.44
N MET A 115 9.48 19.09 5.95
CA MET A 115 8.48 19.03 7.01
C MET A 115 9.05 18.74 8.42
N SER A 116 10.29 18.28 8.56
CA SER A 116 10.86 17.91 9.87
C SER A 116 11.05 19.13 10.80
N LYS A 117 10.06 19.43 11.65
CA LYS A 117 10.16 20.53 12.64
C LYS A 117 9.86 20.15 14.07
N SER A 118 9.14 19.06 14.34
CA SER A 118 8.96 18.62 15.73
C SER A 118 10.10 17.68 16.12
N LYS A 119 10.73 18.00 17.25
CA LYS A 119 11.66 17.12 17.99
C LYS A 119 11.04 16.68 19.32
N ASP A 120 9.73 16.87 19.46
CA ASP A 120 9.05 16.57 20.70
C ASP A 120 9.09 15.06 20.91
N ALA A 121 9.32 14.65 22.15
CA ALA A 121 9.30 13.24 22.49
C ALA A 121 7.91 12.68 22.17
N VAL A 122 7.86 11.60 21.39
CA VAL A 122 6.61 10.90 21.07
C VAL A 122 6.45 9.77 22.09
N ALA A 123 5.39 9.81 22.88
CA ALA A 123 5.07 8.70 23.78
C ALA A 123 4.52 7.52 22.97
N ALA A 124 4.78 6.29 23.41
CA ALA A 124 4.22 5.11 22.74
C ALA A 124 2.68 5.14 22.69
N SER A 125 2.04 5.68 23.72
CA SER A 125 0.58 5.87 23.77
C SER A 125 0.04 6.85 22.73
N ASP A 126 0.88 7.69 22.12
CA ASP A 126 0.46 8.61 21.05
C ASP A 126 0.36 7.87 19.69
N ARG A 127 1.04 6.73 19.59
CA ARG A 127 1.19 5.92 18.37
C ARG A 127 0.61 4.52 18.47
N VAL A 128 0.14 4.14 19.65
CA VAL A 128 -0.49 2.84 19.90
C VAL A 128 -1.76 3.03 20.75
N GLN A 129 -2.90 2.61 20.21
CA GLN A 129 -4.21 2.63 20.85
C GLN A 129 -4.28 1.52 21.91
N ILE A 130 -4.07 1.89 23.16
CA ILE A 130 -4.14 0.98 24.32
C ILE A 130 -5.45 1.13 25.13
N GLY A 131 -6.45 1.83 24.58
CA GLY A 131 -7.76 1.97 25.22
C GLY A 131 -7.69 2.65 26.59
N PRO A 132 -8.37 2.13 27.63
CA PRO A 132 -8.35 2.70 28.98
C PRO A 132 -7.11 2.28 29.78
N TYR A 133 -6.19 1.51 29.20
CA TYR A 133 -4.99 1.05 29.89
C TYR A 133 -3.92 2.14 29.90
N THR A 134 -2.99 2.07 30.86
CA THR A 134 -1.86 3.00 30.94
C THR A 134 -0.53 2.25 30.92
N LEU A 135 0.54 2.97 30.55
CA LEU A 135 1.90 2.44 30.52
C LEU A 135 2.60 2.52 31.89
N ASP A 136 2.13 3.38 32.78
CA ASP A 136 2.75 3.70 34.08
C ASP A 136 2.18 2.91 35.26
N LYS A 137 1.08 2.18 35.09
CA LYS A 137 0.42 1.42 36.15
C LYS A 137 0.32 -0.06 35.82
N ALA A 138 0.54 -0.88 36.83
CA ALA A 138 0.31 -2.31 36.71
C ALA A 138 -1.20 -2.57 36.64
N MET A 139 -1.64 -3.33 35.64
CA MET A 139 -3.06 -3.61 35.41
C MET A 139 -3.27 -5.04 34.92
N THR A 140 -4.47 -5.56 35.14
CA THR A 140 -4.92 -6.84 34.59
C THR A 140 -6.28 -6.64 33.92
N ALA A 141 -6.37 -6.95 32.64
CA ALA A 141 -7.61 -6.92 31.89
C ALA A 141 -8.29 -8.29 31.94
N SER A 142 -9.54 -8.36 32.41
CA SER A 142 -10.33 -9.60 32.32
C SER A 142 -11.08 -9.67 31.00
N LEU A 143 -10.99 -10.82 30.34
CA LEU A 143 -11.73 -11.14 29.11
C LEU A 143 -12.87 -12.15 29.37
N ASP A 144 -13.15 -12.48 30.64
CA ASP A 144 -14.19 -13.45 31.02
C ASP A 144 -15.62 -12.91 30.98
N THR A 145 -15.76 -11.58 30.95
CA THR A 145 -17.04 -10.87 30.81
C THR A 145 -17.15 -10.26 29.42
N PRO A 146 -18.37 -9.97 28.92
CA PRO A 146 -18.55 -9.17 27.72
C PRO A 146 -17.84 -7.80 27.81
N SER A 147 -17.45 -7.27 26.66
CA SER A 147 -16.81 -5.97 26.49
C SER A 147 -17.73 -4.84 26.92
N ASP A 148 -17.15 -3.83 27.56
CA ASP A 148 -17.77 -2.56 27.94
C ASP A 148 -17.47 -1.45 26.92
N ARG A 149 -16.79 -1.76 25.82
CA ARG A 149 -16.51 -0.79 24.75
C ARG A 149 -17.81 -0.41 24.01
N PRO A 150 -17.90 0.83 23.51
CA PRO A 150 -19.02 1.20 22.66
C PRO A 150 -19.09 0.28 21.44
N GLY A 151 -20.28 0.10 20.87
CA GLY A 151 -20.43 -0.56 19.56
C GLY A 151 -19.91 0.34 18.43
N PHE A 152 -19.89 -0.22 17.21
CA PHE A 152 -19.48 0.51 16.01
C PHE A 152 -20.24 1.83 15.85
N SER A 153 -19.53 2.87 15.41
CA SER A 153 -20.12 4.16 15.05
C SER A 153 -19.49 4.68 13.76
N ASP A 154 -20.35 5.07 12.82
CA ASP A 154 -19.98 5.77 11.58
C ASP A 154 -19.58 7.24 11.82
N LYS A 155 -19.79 7.75 13.03
CA LYS A 155 -19.59 9.16 13.37
C LYS A 155 -18.11 9.53 13.25
N GLY A 156 -17.80 10.35 12.26
CA GLY A 156 -16.44 10.81 11.98
C GLY A 156 -15.63 9.87 11.10
N LEU A 157 -16.17 8.70 10.73
CA LEU A 157 -15.60 7.84 9.70
C LEU A 157 -16.05 8.30 8.31
N VAL A 158 -17.35 8.63 8.16
CA VAL A 158 -17.90 9.11 6.89
C VAL A 158 -17.95 10.64 6.88
N THR A 159 -17.21 11.24 5.96
CA THR A 159 -17.16 12.68 5.73
C THR A 159 -17.88 13.06 4.45
N LYS A 160 -18.88 13.95 4.56
CA LYS A 160 -19.56 14.52 3.39
C LYS A 160 -18.72 15.63 2.76
N LEU A 161 -18.36 15.46 1.49
CA LEU A 161 -17.65 16.49 0.70
C LEU A 161 -18.65 17.39 -0.03
N THR A 162 -19.60 16.79 -0.73
CA THR A 162 -20.70 17.48 -1.42
C THR A 162 -22.00 16.73 -1.18
N ASP A 163 -23.11 17.17 -1.76
CA ASP A 163 -24.38 16.44 -1.71
C ASP A 163 -24.31 15.06 -2.35
N SER A 164 -23.40 14.86 -3.30
CA SER A 164 -23.24 13.62 -4.06
C SER A 164 -21.96 12.85 -3.71
N VAL A 165 -21.02 13.44 -2.96
CA VAL A 165 -19.73 12.81 -2.67
C VAL A 165 -19.50 12.69 -1.16
N THR A 166 -19.21 11.47 -0.71
CA THR A 166 -18.73 11.18 0.64
C THR A 166 -17.38 10.46 0.59
N ASN A 167 -16.62 10.53 1.68
CA ASN A 167 -15.38 9.82 1.91
C ASN A 167 -15.50 8.97 3.18
N GLY A 168 -14.96 7.77 3.17
CA GLY A 168 -15.03 6.80 4.25
C GLY A 168 -16.12 5.75 4.01
N ASP A 169 -15.93 4.57 4.59
CA ASP A 169 -16.83 3.43 4.44
C ASP A 169 -17.70 3.22 5.68
N GLY A 170 -18.89 2.66 5.45
CA GLY A 170 -19.86 2.34 6.49
C GLY A 170 -19.52 1.03 7.22
N ALA A 171 -20.42 0.62 8.12
CA ALA A 171 -20.31 -0.63 8.86
C ALA A 171 -20.36 -1.86 7.93
N ASP A 172 -19.46 -2.83 8.13
CA ASP A 172 -19.67 -4.18 7.61
C ASP A 172 -20.75 -4.88 8.46
N PRO A 173 -21.89 -5.28 7.87
CA PRO A 173 -23.00 -5.87 8.63
C PRO A 173 -22.66 -7.20 9.31
N LYS A 174 -21.62 -7.91 8.86
CA LYS A 174 -21.15 -9.18 9.45
C LYS A 174 -20.20 -8.94 10.62
N ILE A 175 -19.33 -7.95 10.51
CA ILE A 175 -18.21 -7.76 11.47
C ILE A 175 -18.51 -6.66 12.49
N ALA A 176 -19.15 -5.56 12.08
CA ALA A 176 -19.47 -4.43 12.97
C ALA A 176 -20.26 -4.79 14.24
N PRO A 177 -21.15 -5.81 14.26
CA PRO A 177 -21.77 -6.27 15.50
C PRO A 177 -20.76 -6.75 16.57
N MET A 178 -19.55 -7.16 16.17
CA MET A 178 -18.47 -7.60 17.06
C MET A 178 -17.53 -6.46 17.49
N HIS A 179 -17.74 -5.22 17.01
CA HIS A 179 -16.82 -4.09 17.23
C HIS A 179 -16.36 -3.93 18.68
N ALA A 180 -17.28 -4.00 19.65
CA ALA A 180 -16.93 -3.81 21.05
C ALA A 180 -15.92 -4.87 21.56
N GLU A 181 -16.08 -6.13 21.15
CA GLU A 181 -15.14 -7.21 21.48
C GLU A 181 -13.83 -7.07 20.72
N SER A 182 -13.88 -6.78 19.42
CA SER A 182 -12.71 -6.51 18.59
C SER A 182 -11.87 -5.36 19.14
N ALA A 183 -12.49 -4.24 19.48
CA ALA A 183 -11.81 -3.07 20.03
C ALA A 183 -11.11 -3.41 21.35
N ARG A 184 -11.81 -4.08 22.27
CA ARG A 184 -11.22 -4.53 23.54
C ARG A 184 -10.04 -5.46 23.32
N LEU A 185 -10.18 -6.43 22.42
CA LEU A 185 -9.10 -7.38 22.14
C LEU A 185 -7.89 -6.68 21.52
N ALA A 186 -8.09 -5.80 20.54
CA ALA A 186 -7.03 -5.01 19.93
C ALA A 186 -6.25 -4.19 20.97
N GLU A 187 -6.95 -3.47 21.86
CA GLU A 187 -6.34 -2.70 22.95
C GLU A 187 -5.52 -3.58 23.91
N VAL A 188 -6.02 -4.76 24.26
CA VAL A 188 -5.32 -5.73 25.11
C VAL A 188 -4.08 -6.28 24.42
N MET A 189 -4.18 -6.66 23.14
CA MET A 189 -3.05 -7.15 22.34
C MET A 189 -1.97 -6.06 22.20
N ASN A 190 -2.37 -4.82 21.93
CA ASN A 190 -1.49 -3.66 21.90
C ASN A 190 -0.77 -3.46 23.25
N ARG A 191 -1.52 -3.50 24.36
CA ARG A 191 -0.94 -3.26 25.68
C ARG A 191 -0.04 -4.41 26.14
N LEU A 192 -0.37 -5.66 25.83
CA LEU A 192 0.48 -6.83 26.08
C LEU A 192 1.78 -6.76 25.26
N SER A 193 1.71 -6.31 24.00
CA SER A 193 2.88 -6.15 23.12
C SER A 193 3.89 -5.14 23.68
N LEU A 194 3.42 -4.12 24.38
CA LEU A 194 4.26 -3.10 25.03
C LEU A 194 4.85 -3.55 26.37
N ASN A 195 4.62 -4.79 26.84
CA ASN A 195 5.34 -5.28 28.01
C ASN A 195 6.85 -5.35 27.74
N GLY A 196 7.62 -4.74 28.63
CA GLY A 196 9.08 -4.63 28.51
C GLY A 196 9.54 -3.53 27.56
N TYR A 197 8.63 -2.71 27.01
CA TYR A 197 8.99 -1.46 26.35
C TYR A 197 9.41 -0.44 27.41
N GLN A 198 10.70 -0.12 27.48
CA GLN A 198 11.23 0.83 28.46
C GLN A 198 10.77 0.50 29.90
N SER A 199 10.46 1.51 30.72
CA SER A 199 9.98 1.36 32.10
C SER A 199 8.46 1.16 32.20
N THR A 200 7.82 0.52 31.22
CA THR A 200 6.37 0.21 31.31
C THR A 200 6.08 -0.67 32.51
N ALA A 201 5.03 -0.34 33.25
CA ALA A 201 4.52 -1.19 34.32
C ALA A 201 3.95 -2.50 33.75
N PRO A 202 3.99 -3.61 34.53
CA PRO A 202 3.48 -4.90 34.08
C PRO A 202 2.00 -4.87 33.70
N PHE A 203 1.65 -5.41 32.54
CA PHE A 203 0.27 -5.66 32.16
C PHE A 203 0.00 -7.14 31.97
N ALA A 204 -1.18 -7.59 32.37
CA ALA A 204 -1.63 -8.95 32.13
C ALA A 204 -3.06 -8.96 31.57
N ALA A 205 -3.43 -10.04 30.92
CA ALA A 205 -4.82 -10.36 30.61
C ALA A 205 -5.20 -11.67 31.31
N SER A 206 -6.47 -11.82 31.67
CA SER A 206 -7.00 -13.06 32.22
C SER A 206 -8.19 -13.57 31.43
N ILE A 207 -8.19 -14.87 31.14
CA ILE A 207 -9.29 -15.58 30.48
C ILE A 207 -9.42 -16.99 31.05
N SER A 208 -10.62 -17.37 31.47
CA SER A 208 -10.95 -18.68 32.05
C SER A 208 -9.99 -19.11 33.15
N GLY A 209 -9.59 -18.17 34.01
CA GLY A 209 -8.66 -18.40 35.13
C GLY A 209 -7.18 -18.50 34.73
N GLN A 210 -6.82 -18.42 33.45
CA GLN A 210 -5.44 -18.28 33.01
C GLN A 210 -5.03 -16.80 32.99
N THR A 211 -3.82 -16.50 33.44
CA THR A 211 -3.23 -15.15 33.38
C THR A 211 -2.05 -15.15 32.42
N VAL A 212 -2.06 -14.22 31.47
CA VAL A 212 -1.08 -14.13 30.37
C VAL A 212 -0.44 -12.74 30.34
N THR A 213 0.80 -12.66 29.89
CA THR A 213 1.57 -11.40 29.87
C THR A 213 2.13 -11.06 28.48
N THR A 214 1.76 -11.82 27.45
CA THR A 214 2.18 -11.57 26.07
C THR A 214 1.05 -11.88 25.09
N PRO A 215 1.03 -11.29 23.89
CA PRO A 215 0.02 -11.58 22.86
C PRO A 215 -0.07 -13.05 22.48
N GLN A 216 1.07 -13.73 22.31
CA GLN A 216 1.12 -15.14 21.94
C GLN A 216 0.61 -16.07 23.04
N GLN A 217 0.85 -15.72 24.32
CA GLN A 217 0.25 -16.46 25.44
C GLN A 217 -1.27 -16.25 25.49
N LEU A 218 -1.77 -15.07 25.12
CA LEU A 218 -3.22 -14.84 25.01
C LEU A 218 -3.85 -15.72 23.92
N VAL A 219 -3.24 -15.80 22.74
CA VAL A 219 -3.72 -16.69 21.68
C VAL A 219 -3.65 -18.16 22.09
N GLN A 220 -2.56 -18.59 22.73
CA GLN A 220 -2.45 -19.93 23.32
C GLN A 220 -3.59 -20.21 24.32
N ALA A 221 -3.85 -19.28 25.25
CA ALA A 221 -4.92 -19.41 26.23
C ALA A 221 -6.32 -19.46 25.59
N LEU A 222 -6.56 -18.69 24.53
CA LEU A 222 -7.80 -18.74 23.75
C LEU A 222 -8.02 -20.14 23.16
N VAL A 223 -6.98 -20.71 22.52
CA VAL A 223 -7.04 -22.06 21.94
C VAL A 223 -7.29 -23.12 23.04
N GLU A 224 -6.56 -23.06 24.15
CA GLU A 224 -6.71 -24.00 25.27
C GLU A 224 -8.08 -23.94 25.95
N THR A 225 -8.76 -22.79 25.87
CA THR A 225 -10.10 -22.57 26.42
C THR A 225 -11.21 -22.86 25.42
N GLY A 226 -10.88 -23.46 24.27
CA GLY A 226 -11.83 -23.94 23.27
C GLY A 226 -12.25 -22.89 22.24
N HIS A 227 -11.47 -21.82 22.05
CA HIS A 227 -11.67 -20.91 20.92
C HIS A 227 -10.96 -21.45 19.68
N GLU A 228 -11.60 -21.26 18.53
CA GLU A 228 -10.95 -21.33 17.23
C GLU A 228 -10.25 -20.00 16.97
N VAL A 229 -8.95 -20.06 16.66
CA VAL A 229 -8.14 -18.89 16.32
C VAL A 229 -7.42 -19.15 15.01
N THR A 230 -7.76 -18.37 14.00
CA THR A 230 -7.11 -18.36 12.69
C THR A 230 -6.46 -17.01 12.47
N VAL A 231 -5.23 -17.00 11.96
CA VAL A 231 -4.55 -15.77 11.52
C VAL A 231 -4.35 -15.84 10.02
N ALA A 232 -4.85 -14.89 9.25
CA ALA A 232 -4.70 -14.86 7.79
C ALA A 232 -3.75 -13.75 7.34
N ASP A 233 -2.86 -14.05 6.38
CA ASP A 233 -2.17 -13.04 5.56
C ASP A 233 -3.16 -12.57 4.49
N ALA A 234 -3.86 -11.48 4.76
CA ALA A 234 -4.90 -10.94 3.90
C ALA A 234 -4.32 -9.90 2.93
N ARG A 235 -4.77 -9.95 1.66
CA ARG A 235 -4.29 -9.09 0.58
C ARG A 235 -5.43 -8.48 -0.20
N TYR A 236 -5.33 -7.18 -0.40
CA TYR A 236 -6.32 -6.32 -1.03
C TYR A 236 -5.64 -5.40 -2.04
N PHE A 237 -6.39 -4.81 -2.97
CA PHE A 237 -5.94 -3.56 -3.56
C PHE A 237 -6.09 -2.43 -2.55
N ALA A 238 -5.07 -1.58 -2.44
CA ALA A 238 -5.12 -0.42 -1.57
C ALA A 238 -6.10 0.62 -2.13
N ASN A 239 -7.10 0.98 -1.33
CA ASN A 239 -8.00 2.09 -1.59
C ASN A 239 -7.58 3.29 -0.76
N PHE A 240 -7.02 4.32 -1.40
CA PHE A 240 -6.66 5.56 -0.70
C PHE A 240 -7.80 6.59 -0.71
N GLY A 241 -8.77 6.40 -1.61
CA GLY A 241 -9.83 7.37 -1.85
C GLY A 241 -11.02 7.19 -0.93
N HIS A 242 -11.45 5.94 -0.69
CA HIS A 242 -12.68 5.58 0.03
C HIS A 242 -13.86 6.49 -0.35
N PHE A 243 -13.96 6.88 -1.63
CA PHE A 243 -14.98 7.80 -2.08
C PHE A 243 -16.23 7.04 -2.49
N HIS A 244 -17.36 7.71 -2.31
CA HIS A 244 -18.67 7.29 -2.81
C HIS A 244 -19.26 8.43 -3.62
N TYR A 245 -19.79 8.15 -4.80
CA TYR A 245 -20.43 9.12 -5.68
C TYR A 245 -21.87 8.69 -5.99
N ASN A 246 -22.85 9.49 -5.57
CA ASN A 246 -24.28 9.17 -5.66
C ASN A 246 -24.67 7.81 -5.04
N GLY A 247 -23.91 7.34 -4.04
CA GLY A 247 -24.10 6.03 -3.40
C GLY A 247 -23.39 4.86 -4.10
N GLU A 248 -22.67 5.13 -5.19
CA GLU A 248 -21.79 4.16 -5.86
C GLU A 248 -20.36 4.27 -5.31
N ASP A 249 -19.68 3.14 -5.16
CA ASP A 249 -18.28 3.10 -4.78
C ASP A 249 -17.42 3.73 -5.87
N VAL A 250 -16.37 4.47 -5.50
CA VAL A 250 -15.44 5.05 -6.48
C VAL A 250 -14.15 4.24 -6.51
N GLU A 251 -13.91 3.60 -7.65
CA GLU A 251 -12.66 2.91 -7.93
C GLU A 251 -11.52 3.93 -8.09
N MET A 252 -10.60 3.94 -7.12
CA MET A 252 -9.44 4.83 -7.05
C MET A 252 -8.15 4.06 -6.68
N PRO A 253 -7.70 3.13 -7.53
CA PRO A 253 -6.42 2.45 -7.34
C PRO A 253 -5.25 3.44 -7.42
N PHE A 254 -4.24 3.21 -6.57
CA PHE A 254 -2.94 3.86 -6.69
C PHE A 254 -1.99 2.95 -7.47
N PHE A 255 -1.66 3.30 -8.70
CA PHE A 255 -0.85 2.45 -9.58
C PHE A 255 0.65 2.65 -9.42
N LEU A 256 1.35 1.53 -9.29
CA LEU A 256 2.80 1.45 -9.42
C LEU A 256 3.20 0.83 -10.75
N ASP A 257 4.28 1.37 -11.30
CA ASP A 257 4.98 0.77 -12.42
C ASP A 257 5.90 -0.34 -11.94
N SER A 258 5.52 -1.58 -12.27
CA SER A 258 6.28 -2.80 -11.95
C SER A 258 7.57 -2.96 -12.75
N GLN A 259 7.79 -2.11 -13.76
CA GLN A 259 8.87 -2.21 -14.74
C GLN A 259 8.80 -3.48 -15.60
N ILE A 260 7.72 -4.27 -15.54
CA ILE A 260 7.49 -5.44 -16.41
C ILE A 260 6.98 -4.96 -17.77
N SER A 261 7.52 -5.50 -18.86
CA SER A 261 6.99 -5.26 -20.20
C SER A 261 5.76 -6.12 -20.44
N VAL A 262 4.63 -5.53 -20.85
CA VAL A 262 3.47 -6.30 -21.29
C VAL A 262 3.72 -6.76 -22.72
N SER A 263 3.63 -8.08 -22.96
CA SER A 263 3.75 -8.66 -24.29
C SER A 263 2.66 -8.11 -25.23
N THR A 264 3.03 -7.88 -26.48
CA THR A 264 2.11 -7.40 -27.51
C THR A 264 1.96 -8.45 -28.59
N ASP A 265 0.73 -8.66 -29.08
CA ASP A 265 0.44 -9.67 -30.11
C ASP A 265 1.05 -9.29 -31.47
N HIS A 266 1.32 -8.00 -31.68
CA HIS A 266 1.78 -7.47 -32.94
C HIS A 266 2.87 -6.40 -32.78
N TRP A 267 3.85 -6.38 -33.68
CA TRP A 267 5.00 -5.46 -33.64
C TRP A 267 4.63 -3.96 -33.74
N TRP A 268 3.45 -3.64 -34.30
CA TRP A 268 2.95 -2.27 -34.38
C TRP A 268 2.24 -1.80 -33.10
N GLN A 269 1.88 -2.72 -32.21
CA GLN A 269 1.38 -2.35 -30.89
C GLN A 269 2.56 -1.84 -30.07
N ARG A 270 2.37 -0.70 -29.40
CA ARG A 270 3.40 -0.13 -28.56
C ARG A 270 3.48 -0.94 -27.28
N SER A 271 4.62 -1.57 -27.03
CA SER A 271 4.92 -2.11 -25.70
C SER A 271 4.74 -1.02 -24.64
N HIS A 272 4.02 -1.37 -23.58
CA HIS A 272 3.86 -0.58 -22.36
C HIS A 272 4.33 -1.38 -21.15
N ARG A 273 4.40 -0.71 -20.01
CA ARG A 273 4.77 -1.34 -18.74
C ARG A 273 3.51 -1.73 -17.99
N LEU A 274 3.56 -2.89 -17.33
CA LEU A 274 2.49 -3.34 -16.45
C LEU A 274 2.43 -2.39 -15.26
N LEU A 275 1.31 -1.69 -15.15
CA LEU A 275 0.97 -0.95 -13.94
C LEU A 275 0.14 -1.87 -13.05
N VAL A 276 0.48 -1.96 -11.78
CA VAL A 276 -0.28 -2.72 -10.78
C VAL A 276 -0.78 -1.77 -9.70
N PRO A 277 -2.05 -1.85 -9.27
CA PRO A 277 -2.47 -1.18 -8.06
C PRO A 277 -1.60 -1.63 -6.89
N VAL A 278 -1.26 -0.70 -6.00
CA VAL A 278 -0.57 -1.01 -4.74
C VAL A 278 -1.39 -2.03 -3.97
N ALA A 279 -0.72 -3.06 -3.44
CA ALA A 279 -1.36 -3.98 -2.53
C ALA A 279 -1.47 -3.35 -1.14
N HIS A 280 -2.59 -3.59 -0.48
CA HIS A 280 -2.68 -3.51 0.97
C HIS A 280 -2.58 -4.92 1.52
N ALA A 281 -1.71 -5.13 2.51
CA ALA A 281 -1.59 -6.42 3.18
C ALA A 281 -1.62 -6.22 4.69
N GLU A 282 -2.28 -7.15 5.36
CA GLU A 282 -2.43 -7.17 6.81
C GLU A 282 -2.51 -8.60 7.34
N TYR A 283 -2.28 -8.77 8.64
CA TYR A 283 -2.70 -9.99 9.31
C TYR A 283 -4.08 -9.81 9.92
N GLU A 284 -4.97 -10.78 9.75
CA GLU A 284 -6.32 -10.78 10.31
C GLU A 284 -6.49 -11.95 11.28
N TRP A 285 -6.89 -11.67 12.51
CA TRP A 285 -7.22 -12.68 13.51
C TRP A 285 -8.72 -12.88 13.53
N PHE A 286 -9.16 -14.10 13.24
CA PHE A 286 -10.54 -14.55 13.39
C PHE A 286 -10.63 -15.41 14.65
N ILE A 287 -11.28 -14.89 15.69
CA ILE A 287 -11.44 -15.58 16.97
C ILE A 287 -12.90 -15.90 17.20
N ARG A 288 -13.21 -17.19 17.35
CA ARG A 288 -14.58 -17.68 17.59
C ARG A 288 -14.59 -18.63 18.77
N GLY A 289 -15.54 -18.47 19.68
CA GLY A 289 -15.61 -19.37 20.83
C GLY A 289 -16.52 -18.91 21.97
N PRO A 290 -16.37 -19.54 23.16
CA PRO A 290 -17.33 -19.42 24.26
C PRO A 290 -17.31 -18.07 24.98
N LYS A 291 -16.19 -17.33 24.94
CA LYS A 291 -16.04 -16.07 25.68
C LYS A 291 -15.87 -14.87 24.78
N ILE A 292 -15.04 -15.00 23.74
CA ILE A 292 -14.70 -13.90 22.84
C ILE A 292 -15.07 -14.31 21.41
N ASN A 293 -15.73 -13.40 20.71
CA ASN A 293 -15.90 -13.46 19.25
C ASN A 293 -15.46 -12.10 18.71
N ALA A 294 -14.33 -12.07 18.01
CA ALA A 294 -13.67 -10.84 17.60
C ALA A 294 -12.91 -11.06 16.30
N ASP A 295 -12.90 -10.01 15.48
CA ASP A 295 -12.04 -9.86 14.30
C ASP A 295 -11.17 -8.61 14.49
N ILE A 296 -9.86 -8.81 14.50
CA ILE A 296 -8.88 -7.72 14.61
C ILE A 296 -7.81 -7.88 13.54
N THR A 297 -7.16 -6.79 13.17
CA THR A 297 -6.13 -6.81 12.13
C THR A 297 -4.89 -6.06 12.58
N PHE A 298 -3.75 -6.36 11.96
CA PHE A 298 -2.48 -5.69 12.22
C PHE A 298 -1.80 -5.35 10.90
N TYR A 299 -1.43 -4.08 10.77
CA TYR A 299 -0.54 -3.57 9.73
C TYR A 299 0.09 -2.26 10.18
N PHE A 300 1.11 -1.79 9.46
CA PHE A 300 1.63 -0.44 9.61
C PHE A 300 0.80 0.53 8.76
N GLY A 301 -0.05 1.32 9.40
CA GLY A 301 -0.99 2.21 8.72
C GLY A 301 -0.39 3.53 8.25
N ILE A 302 -1.06 4.16 7.29
CA ILE A 302 -0.76 5.53 6.82
C ILE A 302 -0.88 6.60 7.91
N ASP A 303 -1.55 6.27 9.01
CA ASP A 303 -1.62 7.06 10.26
C ASP A 303 -0.31 7.01 11.07
N GLY A 304 0.68 6.25 10.60
CA GLY A 304 1.97 6.09 11.26
C GLY A 304 1.89 5.20 12.49
N ARG A 305 0.95 4.26 12.53
CA ARG A 305 0.79 3.31 13.66
C ARG A 305 0.88 1.88 13.17
N ALA A 306 1.76 1.10 13.79
CA ALA A 306 1.84 -0.35 13.62
C ALA A 306 1.19 -0.99 14.84
N GLU A 307 -0.11 -1.27 14.76
CA GLU A 307 -0.93 -1.68 15.91
C GLU A 307 -2.02 -2.67 15.51
N PHE A 308 -2.51 -3.42 16.49
CA PHE A 308 -3.76 -4.16 16.37
C PHE A 308 -4.92 -3.17 16.35
N ARG A 309 -5.87 -3.37 15.45
CA ARG A 309 -7.02 -2.49 15.21
C ARG A 309 -8.25 -3.29 14.80
N THR A 310 -9.42 -2.65 14.80
CA THR A 310 -10.65 -3.27 14.29
C THR A 310 -10.69 -3.21 12.77
N ASN A 311 -11.39 -4.17 12.14
CA ASN A 311 -11.66 -4.18 10.70
C ASN A 311 -13.16 -4.40 10.45
N ASP A 312 -13.95 -3.44 10.88
CA ASP A 312 -15.42 -3.49 10.89
C ASP A 312 -16.07 -2.54 9.90
N GLN A 313 -15.27 -1.95 9.00
CA GLN A 313 -15.75 -1.18 7.86
C GLN A 313 -15.96 -2.09 6.65
N LEU A 314 -17.00 -1.78 5.87
CA LEU A 314 -17.29 -2.52 4.65
C LEU A 314 -16.28 -2.13 3.56
N ASN A 315 -15.46 -3.09 3.15
CA ASN A 315 -14.60 -2.93 1.99
C ASN A 315 -15.41 -2.71 0.71
N GLN A 316 -14.97 -1.76 -0.13
CA GLN A 316 -15.56 -1.56 -1.45
C GLN A 316 -15.27 -2.78 -2.35
N PRO A 317 -16.24 -3.32 -3.11
CA PRO A 317 -16.07 -4.61 -3.80
C PRO A 317 -14.86 -4.69 -4.75
N TRP A 318 -14.46 -3.56 -5.36
CA TRP A 318 -13.34 -3.51 -6.30
C TRP A 318 -11.97 -3.73 -5.64
N VAL A 319 -11.86 -3.58 -4.32
CA VAL A 319 -10.59 -3.84 -3.60
C VAL A 319 -10.28 -5.34 -3.51
N MET A 320 -11.31 -6.18 -3.74
CA MET A 320 -11.24 -7.64 -3.71
C MET A 320 -10.77 -8.15 -2.34
N GLY A 321 -10.10 -9.31 -2.29
CA GLY A 321 -9.54 -9.85 -1.06
C GLY A 321 -9.16 -11.33 -1.22
N ARG A 322 -7.99 -11.71 -0.69
CA ARG A 322 -7.64 -13.12 -0.47
C ARG A 322 -6.81 -13.31 0.78
N HIS A 323 -6.95 -14.48 1.40
CA HIS A 323 -5.98 -14.98 2.36
C HIS A 323 -4.90 -15.74 1.59
N ALA A 324 -3.69 -15.18 1.51
CA ALA A 324 -2.57 -15.83 0.85
C ALA A 324 -2.06 -17.03 1.66
N HIS A 325 -2.13 -16.94 2.99
CA HIS A 325 -1.82 -18.00 3.94
C HIS A 325 -2.80 -17.91 5.11
N GLU A 326 -3.12 -19.06 5.70
CA GLU A 326 -3.88 -19.17 6.94
C GLU A 326 -3.06 -19.97 7.95
N TYR A 327 -2.89 -19.41 9.15
CA TYR A 327 -2.11 -19.96 10.23
C TYR A 327 -3.04 -20.34 11.38
N ILE A 328 -2.85 -21.54 11.92
CA ILE A 328 -3.63 -22.09 13.03
C ILE A 328 -2.71 -22.71 14.07
N GLY A 329 -3.20 -22.91 15.30
CA GLY A 329 -2.44 -23.56 16.36
C GLY A 329 -1.09 -22.90 16.62
N ALA A 330 0.01 -23.67 16.55
CA ALA A 330 1.35 -23.17 16.81
C ALA A 330 1.79 -22.06 15.84
N ASP A 331 1.35 -22.11 14.59
CA ASP A 331 1.72 -21.10 13.60
C ASP A 331 0.99 -19.77 13.85
N ALA A 332 -0.29 -19.83 14.25
CA ALA A 332 -1.04 -18.64 14.68
C ALA A 332 -0.37 -17.95 15.89
N ILE A 333 0.13 -18.75 16.83
CA ILE A 333 0.85 -18.27 18.02
C ILE A 333 2.18 -17.63 17.62
N GLU A 334 2.92 -18.21 16.69
CA GLU A 334 4.19 -17.65 16.20
C GLU A 334 3.99 -16.34 15.44
N VAL A 335 3.02 -16.27 14.53
CA VAL A 335 2.66 -15.01 13.84
C VAL A 335 2.28 -13.94 14.86
N THR A 336 1.50 -14.31 15.87
CA THR A 336 1.10 -13.39 16.95
C THR A 336 2.30 -12.88 17.76
N ARG A 337 3.27 -13.76 18.08
CA ARG A 337 4.50 -13.38 18.79
C ARG A 337 5.29 -12.35 17.99
N LEU A 338 5.52 -12.62 16.70
CA LEU A 338 6.27 -11.75 15.80
C LEU A 338 5.57 -10.40 15.62
N THR A 339 4.24 -10.39 15.47
CA THR A 339 3.46 -9.16 15.40
C THR A 339 3.58 -8.33 16.68
N GLY A 340 3.49 -8.95 17.86
CA GLY A 340 3.67 -8.25 19.13
C GLY A 340 5.07 -7.64 19.29
N GLN A 341 6.11 -8.35 18.83
CA GLN A 341 7.48 -7.81 18.80
C GLN A 341 7.63 -6.67 17.79
N MET A 342 7.01 -6.78 16.61
CA MET A 342 7.00 -5.73 15.59
C MET A 342 6.36 -4.46 16.14
N LEU A 343 5.18 -4.53 16.78
CA LEU A 343 4.53 -3.39 17.43
C LEU A 343 5.49 -2.67 18.38
N ARG A 344 6.16 -3.43 19.26
CA ARG A 344 7.13 -2.90 20.21
C ARG A 344 8.34 -2.29 19.51
N ALA A 345 8.85 -2.89 18.44
CA ALA A 345 9.93 -2.35 17.64
C ALA A 345 9.54 -0.99 17.02
N TYR A 346 8.34 -0.87 16.45
CA TYR A 346 7.82 0.41 15.95
C TYR A 346 7.67 1.45 17.06
N ALA A 347 7.27 1.07 18.27
CA ALA A 347 7.26 1.99 19.40
C ALA A 347 8.66 2.57 19.71
N TYR A 348 9.71 1.75 19.67
CA TYR A 348 11.10 2.22 19.80
C TYR A 348 11.50 3.12 18.63
N LEU A 349 11.14 2.77 17.40
CA LEU A 349 11.46 3.55 16.20
C LEU A 349 10.79 4.92 16.21
N HIS A 350 9.53 5.01 16.63
CA HIS A 350 8.83 6.29 16.78
C HIS A 350 9.48 7.18 17.85
N ALA A 351 9.97 6.58 18.94
CA ALA A 351 10.71 7.32 19.97
C ALA A 351 12.11 7.76 19.50
N ALA A 352 12.79 6.93 18.69
CA ALA A 352 14.10 7.25 18.11
C ALA A 352 14.02 8.25 16.95
N HIS A 353 12.88 8.30 16.25
CA HIS A 353 12.69 9.10 15.05
C HIS A 353 11.37 9.89 15.05
N PRO A 354 11.09 10.72 16.08
CA PRO A 354 9.84 11.46 16.19
C PRO A 354 9.64 12.48 15.05
N GLN A 355 10.72 12.86 14.38
CA GLN A 355 10.73 13.81 13.26
C GLN A 355 10.25 13.20 11.93
N LEU A 356 10.12 11.87 11.84
CA LEU A 356 9.67 11.25 10.60
C LEU A 356 8.21 11.63 10.36
N PRO A 357 7.88 12.16 9.17
CA PRO A 357 6.49 12.51 8.87
C PRO A 357 5.65 11.24 8.77
N PHE A 358 4.34 11.33 9.01
CA PHE A 358 3.44 10.17 8.90
C PHE A 358 3.80 9.04 9.87
N GLY A 359 4.41 9.36 11.01
CA GLY A 359 4.99 8.37 11.93
C GLY A 359 6.02 7.46 11.26
N GLY A 360 6.62 7.89 10.15
CA GLY A 360 7.55 7.09 9.36
C GLY A 360 6.91 6.22 8.29
N TYR A 361 5.64 6.39 7.92
CA TYR A 361 5.08 5.69 6.75
C TYR A 361 5.93 5.96 5.49
N TYR A 362 6.13 4.94 4.64
CA TYR A 362 7.16 4.80 3.60
C TYR A 362 8.59 4.61 4.11
N THR A 363 9.05 5.37 5.10
CA THR A 363 10.45 5.34 5.56
C THR A 363 10.75 4.14 6.48
N LEU A 364 9.86 3.87 7.43
CA LEU A 364 9.85 2.66 8.27
C LEU A 364 9.09 1.50 7.60
N GLY A 365 8.58 1.70 6.39
CA GLY A 365 7.82 0.72 5.60
C GLY A 365 6.42 1.21 5.23
N VAL A 366 5.68 0.35 4.54
CA VAL A 366 4.23 0.48 4.29
C VAL A 366 3.50 -0.70 4.94
N CYS A 367 2.16 -0.75 4.83
CA CYS A 367 1.32 -1.78 5.46
C CYS A 367 1.84 -3.20 5.28
N GLN A 368 2.35 -3.52 4.09
CA GLN A 368 2.83 -4.84 3.73
C GLN A 368 4.27 -5.18 4.16
N ASP A 369 5.11 -4.22 4.58
CA ASP A 369 6.51 -4.52 4.92
C ASP A 369 6.60 -5.51 6.11
N VAL A 370 5.78 -5.30 7.14
CA VAL A 370 5.71 -6.19 8.31
C VAL A 370 5.13 -7.55 7.93
N VAL A 371 4.09 -7.56 7.10
CA VAL A 371 3.47 -8.81 6.63
C VAL A 371 4.49 -9.62 5.84
N GLY A 372 5.23 -8.98 4.94
CA GLY A 372 6.28 -9.62 4.15
C GLY A 372 7.45 -10.13 4.99
N ALA A 373 7.82 -9.44 6.07
CA ALA A 373 8.85 -9.89 7.00
C ALA A 373 8.44 -11.16 7.76
N ILE A 374 7.19 -11.23 8.21
CA ILE A 374 6.65 -12.42 8.88
C ILE A 374 6.41 -13.54 7.86
N GLU A 375 5.90 -13.26 6.66
CA GLU A 375 5.74 -14.25 5.58
C GLU A 375 7.10 -14.89 5.22
N GLN A 376 8.15 -14.07 5.11
CA GLN A 376 9.52 -14.52 4.89
C GLN A 376 10.00 -15.46 6.00
N ARG A 377 9.64 -15.19 7.26
CA ARG A 377 9.97 -16.02 8.43
C ARG A 377 9.20 -17.34 8.47
N MET A 378 7.94 -17.32 8.07
CA MET A 378 7.04 -18.46 8.12
C MET A 378 7.22 -19.40 6.92
N THR A 379 7.53 -18.86 5.74
CA THR A 379 7.54 -19.63 4.49
C THR A 379 8.90 -19.70 3.79
N GLY A 380 9.89 -18.96 4.30
CA GLY A 380 11.23 -18.86 3.69
C GLY A 380 11.31 -17.91 2.48
N ARG A 381 10.20 -17.27 2.12
CA ARG A 381 10.13 -16.27 1.04
C ARG A 381 9.05 -15.23 1.30
N THR A 382 9.16 -14.05 0.70
CA THR A 382 8.06 -13.09 0.63
C THR A 382 7.57 -12.91 -0.79
N THR A 383 6.26 -12.77 -0.93
CA THR A 383 5.58 -12.56 -2.20
C THR A 383 4.87 -11.20 -2.26
N LEU A 384 5.21 -10.27 -1.35
CA LEU A 384 4.61 -8.94 -1.26
C LEU A 384 5.46 -7.87 -1.97
N PHE A 385 4.79 -6.97 -2.69
CA PHE A 385 5.35 -5.80 -3.38
C PHE A 385 4.36 -4.61 -3.32
N PRO A 386 4.83 -3.38 -3.00
CA PRO A 386 6.22 -2.97 -2.75
C PRO A 386 6.63 -2.98 -1.27
N ASN A 387 7.92 -3.24 -0.99
CA ASN A 387 8.49 -3.09 0.34
C ASN A 387 9.44 -1.89 0.37
N THR A 388 9.22 -0.97 1.31
CA THR A 388 9.89 0.35 1.31
C THR A 388 10.79 0.61 2.49
N ALA A 389 10.74 -0.22 3.55
CA ALA A 389 11.40 0.06 4.81
C ALA A 389 12.91 0.30 4.66
N LYS A 390 13.42 1.36 5.27
CA LYS A 390 14.85 1.59 5.48
C LYS A 390 15.36 0.75 6.62
N THR A 391 15.99 -0.37 6.29
CA THR A 391 16.46 -1.36 7.26
C THR A 391 17.48 -0.81 8.24
N GLU A 392 18.24 0.21 7.85
CA GLU A 392 19.21 0.87 8.74
C GLU A 392 18.56 1.49 9.98
N LEU A 393 17.31 1.96 9.88
CA LEU A 393 16.58 2.54 11.02
C LEU A 393 16.13 1.46 12.00
N PHE A 394 15.87 0.24 11.53
CA PHE A 394 15.49 -0.89 12.38
C PHE A 394 16.61 -1.39 13.33
N ARG A 395 17.79 -0.76 13.29
CA ARG A 395 18.87 -0.99 14.26
C ARG A 395 18.78 -0.07 15.49
N ASP A 396 17.89 0.92 15.45
CA ASP A 396 17.64 1.85 16.56
C ASP A 396 16.60 1.32 17.56
N GLN A 397 16.20 0.05 17.41
CA GLN A 397 15.36 -0.71 18.32
C GLN A 397 16.12 -1.97 18.82
N PRO A 398 15.83 -2.51 20.02
CA PRO A 398 16.70 -3.48 20.68
C PRO A 398 16.49 -4.96 20.29
N ASP A 399 15.50 -5.30 19.47
CA ASP A 399 15.14 -6.68 19.11
C ASP A 399 15.86 -7.13 17.82
N ASP A 400 17.00 -7.81 17.98
CA ASP A 400 17.82 -8.31 16.86
C ASP A 400 17.07 -9.26 15.91
N GLU A 401 16.05 -9.99 16.41
CA GLU A 401 15.23 -10.85 15.54
C GLU A 401 14.46 -9.98 14.55
N ILE A 402 13.81 -8.92 15.03
CA ILE A 402 13.06 -7.99 14.19
C ILE A 402 13.96 -7.29 13.18
N THR A 403 15.15 -6.84 13.58
CA THR A 403 16.11 -6.25 12.65
C THR A 403 16.44 -7.22 11.51
N LYS A 404 16.75 -8.48 11.83
CA LYS A 404 17.06 -9.51 10.83
C LYS A 404 15.89 -9.81 9.91
N LEU A 405 14.66 -9.85 10.44
CA LEU A 405 13.46 -10.05 9.63
C LEU A 405 13.28 -8.92 8.61
N MET A 406 13.43 -7.68 9.05
CA MET A 406 13.31 -6.53 8.16
C MET A 406 14.43 -6.46 7.13
N GLU A 407 15.66 -6.84 7.49
CA GLU A 407 16.81 -6.94 6.58
C GLU A 407 16.63 -8.05 5.53
N ALA A 408 15.97 -9.15 5.86
CA ALA A 408 15.77 -10.28 4.93
C ALA A 408 14.77 -9.99 3.80
N VAL A 409 13.90 -8.99 3.97
CA VAL A 409 12.87 -8.63 2.98
C VAL A 409 13.47 -7.75 1.88
N PRO A 410 13.32 -8.10 0.58
CA PRO A 410 13.80 -7.27 -0.52
C PRO A 410 13.20 -5.85 -0.50
N LYS A 411 14.01 -4.83 -0.83
CA LYS A 411 13.58 -3.42 -0.86
C LYS A 411 13.48 -2.90 -2.28
N ASP A 412 12.36 -2.27 -2.59
CA ASP A 412 12.08 -1.79 -3.95
C ASP A 412 12.46 -0.30 -4.15
N THR A 413 12.85 0.39 -3.07
CA THR A 413 13.24 1.80 -3.08
C THR A 413 14.54 2.07 -3.85
N GLY A 414 15.37 1.04 -4.09
CA GLY A 414 16.64 1.15 -4.80
C GLY A 414 16.53 1.25 -6.32
N GLY A 415 15.33 1.11 -6.90
CA GLY A 415 15.09 1.17 -8.34
C GLY A 415 15.38 -0.12 -9.09
N ALA A 416 15.93 -1.14 -8.42
CA ALA A 416 16.01 -2.49 -8.96
C ALA A 416 14.60 -3.01 -9.31
N PRO A 417 14.43 -3.70 -10.44
CA PRO A 417 13.14 -4.29 -10.77
C PRO A 417 12.75 -5.36 -9.73
N PRO A 418 11.48 -5.38 -9.29
CA PRO A 418 10.99 -6.39 -8.35
C PRO A 418 10.88 -7.76 -9.00
N ALA A 419 11.06 -8.82 -8.22
CA ALA A 419 10.83 -10.19 -8.70
C ALA A 419 9.38 -10.38 -9.18
N PHE A 420 9.18 -11.11 -10.28
CA PHE A 420 7.84 -11.33 -10.86
C PHE A 420 6.89 -12.01 -9.87
N GLU A 421 7.40 -12.98 -9.11
CA GLU A 421 6.67 -13.69 -8.06
C GLU A 421 6.06 -12.74 -7.02
N ARG A 422 6.76 -11.63 -6.71
CA ARG A 422 6.29 -10.63 -5.75
C ARG A 422 5.20 -9.74 -6.35
N ILE A 423 5.29 -9.42 -7.64
CA ILE A 423 4.23 -8.66 -8.34
C ILE A 423 2.94 -9.46 -8.41
N PHE A 424 3.00 -10.72 -8.84
CA PHE A 424 1.79 -11.55 -8.94
C PHE A 424 1.31 -12.03 -7.56
N GLY A 425 2.24 -12.26 -6.64
CA GLY A 425 1.93 -12.63 -5.27
C GLY A 425 1.20 -11.54 -4.50
N SER A 426 1.50 -10.27 -4.74
CA SER A 426 0.84 -9.18 -4.02
C SER A 426 -0.61 -8.94 -4.44
N LEU A 427 -1.09 -9.59 -5.51
CA LEU A 427 -2.45 -9.40 -6.01
C LEU A 427 -3.49 -9.98 -5.03
N PRO A 428 -4.70 -9.38 -4.97
CA PRO A 428 -5.76 -9.80 -4.07
C PRO A 428 -6.53 -11.04 -4.57
N THR A 429 -6.12 -11.61 -5.70
CA THR A 429 -6.67 -12.86 -6.25
C THR A 429 -5.59 -13.62 -7.00
N THR A 430 -5.75 -14.94 -7.10
CA THR A 430 -4.95 -15.78 -8.02
C THR A 430 -5.65 -15.99 -9.35
N ASP A 431 -6.96 -15.75 -9.43
CA ASP A 431 -7.74 -15.75 -10.67
C ASP A 431 -7.71 -14.35 -11.29
N MET A 432 -6.85 -14.16 -12.28
CA MET A 432 -6.72 -12.87 -12.99
C MET A 432 -8.00 -12.48 -13.73
N ASN A 433 -8.90 -13.43 -14.03
CA ASN A 433 -10.17 -13.10 -14.69
C ASN A 433 -11.14 -12.37 -13.77
N ALA A 434 -10.97 -12.53 -12.45
CA ALA A 434 -11.76 -11.85 -11.43
C ALA A 434 -11.32 -10.39 -11.21
N ILE A 435 -10.23 -9.93 -11.84
CA ILE A 435 -9.79 -8.54 -11.75
C ILE A 435 -10.79 -7.64 -12.45
N THR A 436 -11.35 -6.70 -11.68
CA THR A 436 -12.40 -5.79 -12.12
C THR A 436 -11.87 -4.43 -12.58
N VAL A 437 -10.57 -4.17 -12.37
CA VAL A 437 -9.91 -2.91 -12.74
C VAL A 437 -9.73 -2.85 -14.28
N PRO A 438 -10.35 -1.88 -14.97
CA PRO A 438 -10.36 -1.85 -16.44
C PRO A 438 -8.97 -1.87 -17.08
N GLY A 439 -8.77 -2.78 -18.03
CA GLY A 439 -7.50 -2.95 -18.75
C GLY A 439 -6.37 -3.64 -17.97
N LEU A 440 -6.46 -3.71 -16.64
CA LEU A 440 -5.47 -4.41 -15.81
C LEU A 440 -5.52 -5.93 -16.02
N ARG A 441 -6.73 -6.49 -16.12
CA ARG A 441 -6.96 -7.93 -16.29
C ARG A 441 -6.16 -8.51 -17.46
N ASP A 442 -6.31 -7.93 -18.66
CA ASP A 442 -5.64 -8.47 -19.85
C ASP A 442 -4.11 -8.31 -19.76
N ASP A 443 -3.64 -7.19 -19.20
CA ASP A 443 -2.21 -6.95 -18.98
C ASP A 443 -1.62 -7.97 -18.00
N LEU A 444 -2.35 -8.31 -16.93
CA LEU A 444 -1.97 -9.36 -15.98
C LEU A 444 -1.96 -10.74 -16.62
N ILE A 445 -3.01 -11.12 -17.36
CA ILE A 445 -3.09 -12.43 -18.05
C ILE A 445 -1.94 -12.59 -19.03
N ARG A 446 -1.66 -11.57 -19.86
CA ARG A 446 -0.54 -11.59 -20.80
C ARG A 446 0.80 -11.69 -20.09
N SER A 447 1.01 -10.92 -19.04
CA SER A 447 2.25 -10.92 -18.27
C SER A 447 2.47 -12.26 -17.54
N GLN A 448 1.41 -12.82 -16.95
CA GLN A 448 1.47 -14.12 -16.27
C GLN A 448 1.74 -15.26 -17.25
N THR A 449 1.11 -15.23 -18.43
CA THR A 449 1.35 -16.22 -19.50
C THR A 449 2.80 -16.17 -19.96
N ALA A 450 3.32 -14.97 -20.25
CA ALA A 450 4.72 -14.79 -20.64
C ALA A 450 5.69 -15.22 -19.52
N TRP A 451 5.33 -15.04 -18.25
CA TRP A 451 6.15 -15.50 -17.12
C TRP A 451 6.22 -17.03 -17.06
N GLN A 452 5.07 -17.70 -17.19
CA GLN A 452 4.99 -19.16 -17.22
C GLN A 452 5.76 -19.77 -18.41
N GLN A 453 5.89 -19.03 -19.51
CA GLN A 453 6.65 -19.42 -20.70
C GLN A 453 8.15 -19.08 -20.61
N GLY A 454 8.58 -18.29 -19.62
CA GLY A 454 9.96 -17.83 -19.50
C GLY A 454 10.32 -16.64 -20.40
N ASP A 455 9.33 -15.99 -21.01
CA ASP A 455 9.50 -14.88 -21.96
C ASP A 455 9.29 -13.48 -21.33
N LEU A 456 8.84 -13.45 -20.06
CA LEU A 456 8.63 -12.19 -19.35
C LEU A 456 9.97 -11.50 -19.05
N HIS A 457 10.03 -10.20 -19.34
CA HIS A 457 11.23 -9.40 -19.14
C HIS A 457 10.89 -8.03 -18.56
N HIS A 458 11.81 -7.50 -17.75
CA HIS A 458 11.76 -6.13 -17.31
C HIS A 458 12.14 -5.18 -18.45
N ARG A 459 11.46 -4.04 -18.51
CA ARG A 459 11.81 -2.94 -19.41
C ARG A 459 12.58 -1.88 -18.65
N TYR A 460 13.90 -1.90 -18.82
CA TYR A 460 14.75 -0.83 -18.32
C TYR A 460 14.48 0.46 -19.09
N VAL A 461 14.09 1.51 -18.38
CA VAL A 461 14.15 2.86 -18.93
C VAL A 461 15.61 3.27 -18.89
N LEU A 462 16.25 3.37 -20.05
CA LEU A 462 17.52 4.10 -20.13
C LEU A 462 17.26 5.50 -19.58
N THR A 463 17.77 5.79 -18.40
CA THR A 463 17.61 7.10 -17.78
C THR A 463 18.19 8.17 -18.71
N GLY A 464 17.66 9.39 -18.64
CA GLY A 464 18.20 10.51 -19.42
C GLY A 464 19.72 10.66 -19.27
N GLN A 465 20.27 10.30 -18.10
CA GLN A 465 21.70 10.22 -17.86
C GLN A 465 22.42 9.16 -18.69
N ALA A 466 21.90 7.92 -18.80
CA ALA A 466 22.50 6.88 -19.64
C ALA A 466 22.51 7.30 -21.13
N LEU A 467 21.42 7.90 -21.61
CA LEU A 467 21.35 8.46 -22.96
C LEU A 467 22.29 9.66 -23.14
N THR A 468 22.46 10.49 -22.12
CA THR A 468 23.39 11.63 -22.14
C THR A 468 24.84 11.14 -22.17
N ILE A 469 25.20 10.14 -21.35
CA ILE A 469 26.53 9.52 -21.35
C ILE A 469 26.79 8.87 -22.71
N ALA A 470 25.85 8.08 -23.24
CA ALA A 470 25.97 7.50 -24.57
C ALA A 470 26.12 8.58 -25.65
N GLY A 471 25.32 9.64 -25.59
CA GLY A 471 25.40 10.79 -26.49
C GLY A 471 26.75 11.50 -26.43
N VAL A 472 27.28 11.74 -25.23
CA VAL A 472 28.62 12.34 -25.02
C VAL A 472 29.70 11.42 -25.57
N LEU A 473 29.66 10.11 -25.28
CA LEU A 473 30.63 9.15 -25.79
C LEU A 473 30.62 9.06 -27.32
N ILE A 474 29.43 9.04 -27.94
CA ILE A 474 29.28 9.06 -29.40
C ILE A 474 29.84 10.36 -29.97
N ALA A 475 29.52 11.51 -29.38
CA ALA A 475 30.03 12.81 -29.82
C ALA A 475 31.56 12.90 -29.71
N SER A 476 32.13 12.49 -28.58
CA SER A 476 33.57 12.43 -28.36
C SER A 476 34.27 11.47 -29.33
N GLY A 477 33.68 10.30 -29.57
CA GLY A 477 34.17 9.34 -30.56
C GLY A 477 34.17 9.90 -31.98
N LEU A 478 33.11 10.62 -32.37
CA LEU A 478 33.02 11.29 -33.66
C LEU A 478 34.10 12.38 -33.81
N VAL A 479 34.32 13.19 -32.76
CA VAL A 479 35.37 14.22 -32.75
C VAL A 479 36.76 13.59 -32.90
N LEU A 480 37.06 12.54 -32.14
CA LEU A 480 38.34 11.82 -32.23
C LEU A 480 38.55 11.20 -33.61
N TRP A 481 37.50 10.60 -34.19
CA TRP A 481 37.54 10.05 -35.54
C TRP A 481 37.82 11.13 -36.59
N LEU A 482 37.12 12.27 -36.52
CA LEU A 482 37.34 13.41 -37.42
C LEU A 482 38.76 13.99 -37.29
N LEU A 483 39.29 14.09 -36.07
CA LEU A 483 40.66 14.54 -35.83
C LEU A 483 41.69 13.56 -36.41
N ARG A 484 41.47 12.24 -36.25
CA ARG A 484 42.34 11.21 -36.83
C ARG A 484 42.29 11.23 -38.35
N PHE A 485 41.10 11.37 -38.93
CA PHE A 485 40.90 11.45 -40.38
C PHE A 485 41.54 12.69 -41.00
N ARG A 486 41.53 13.82 -40.28
CA ARG A 486 42.26 15.04 -40.70
C ARG A 486 43.78 14.86 -40.63
N ARG A 487 44.29 14.13 -39.65
CA ARG A 487 45.74 13.85 -39.53
C ARG A 487 46.24 12.85 -40.56
N SER A 488 45.44 11.90 -41.03
CA SER A 488 45.86 10.94 -42.06
C SER A 488 45.82 11.49 -43.49
N ARG A 489 45.22 12.67 -43.69
CA ARG A 489 45.15 13.37 -44.99
C ARG A 489 46.15 14.52 -45.13
N ARG A 490 46.90 14.83 -44.06
CA ARG A 490 48.08 15.68 -44.10
C ARG A 490 49.30 14.77 -44.05
#